data_AF-A0A969GHW2-F1
#
_entry.id   AF-A0A969GHW2-F1
#
_cell.length_a   1.000
_cell.length_b   1.000
_cell.length_c   1.000
_cell.angle_alpha   90.00
_cell.angle_beta   90.00
_cell.angle_gamma   90.00
#
_symmetry.space_group_name_H-M   'P 1'
#
loop_
_entity.id
_entity.type
_entity.pdbx_description
1 polymer ?
#
loop_
_entity_poly.entity_id
_entity_poly.type
_entity_poly.pdbx_seq_one_letter_code
_entity_poly.pdbx_strand_id
1 'polypeptide(L)'
;MFDQPFAKQLSSLEIPILLISGEHDTLRASLEPAQALLKHGSMKVIPNQGPYICDQNPQVVADVIKVIYPVIRGDIMLIILLFIL
;
A
#
# COMPACT_ATOMS: atom_id res chain seq x y z
N MET A 1 -8.35 -24.87 3.30
CA MET A 1 -7.41 -23.76 3.04
C MET A 1 -7.90 -23.08 1.77
N PHE A 2 -8.34 -21.81 1.84
CA PHE A 2 -8.72 -21.06 0.64
C PHE A 2 -7.42 -20.65 -0.06
N ASP A 3 -7.17 -21.22 -1.23
CA ASP A 3 -6.02 -20.87 -2.06
C ASP A 3 -6.38 -19.61 -2.85
N GLN A 4 -5.96 -18.44 -2.36
CA GLN A 4 -6.19 -17.17 -3.06
C GLN A 4 -5.00 -16.86 -3.96
N PRO A 5 -5.21 -16.67 -5.28
CA PRO A 5 -4.13 -16.44 -6.23
C PRO A 5 -3.66 -14.98 -6.20
N PHE A 6 -3.26 -14.46 -5.02
CA PHE A 6 -2.86 -13.06 -4.81
C PHE A 6 -1.81 -12.59 -5.79
N ALA A 7 -0.82 -13.44 -6.10
CA ALA A 7 0.22 -13.07 -7.05
C ALA A 7 -0.33 -12.80 -8.46
N LYS A 8 -1.31 -13.61 -8.90
CA LYS A 8 -1.98 -13.42 -10.20
C LYS A 8 -2.88 -12.19 -10.17
N GLN A 9 -3.56 -11.93 -9.05
CA GLN A 9 -4.42 -10.76 -8.88
C GLN A 9 -3.59 -9.47 -8.89
N LEU A 10 -2.52 -9.38 -8.09
CA LEU A 10 -1.64 -8.21 -8.03
C LEU A 10 -0.99 -7.92 -9.39
N SER A 11 -0.47 -8.94 -10.07
CA SER A 11 0.16 -8.77 -11.40
C SER A 11 -0.82 -8.45 -12.53
N SER A 12 -2.12 -8.67 -12.34
CA SER A 12 -3.15 -8.27 -13.29
C SER A 12 -3.56 -6.80 -13.18
N LEU A 13 -3.19 -6.10 -12.10
CA LEU A 13 -3.59 -4.71 -11.89
C LEU A 13 -2.79 -3.78 -12.80
N GLU A 14 -3.52 -2.97 -13.57
CA GLU A 14 -2.97 -1.97 -14.50
C GLU A 14 -3.14 -0.54 -14.00
N ILE A 15 -3.85 -0.36 -12.87
CA ILE A 15 -4.03 0.94 -12.24
C ILE A 15 -2.81 1.30 -11.37
N PRO A 16 -2.53 2.61 -11.17
CA PRO A 16 -1.55 3.04 -10.20
C PRO A 16 -1.94 2.64 -8.78
N ILE A 17 -1.01 2.00 -8.07
CA ILE A 17 -1.24 1.51 -6.71
C ILE A 17 -0.19 2.07 -5.77
N LEU A 18 -0.67 2.57 -4.63
CA LEU A 18 0.17 3.03 -3.54
C LEU A 18 0.09 2.04 -2.39
N LEU A 19 1.23 1.45 -2.06
CA LEU A 19 1.44 0.63 -0.86
C LEU A 19 1.96 1.52 0.26
N ILE A 20 1.32 1.49 1.42
CA ILE A 20 1.71 2.27 2.60
C ILE A 20 1.89 1.34 3.80
N SER A 21 2.98 1.53 4.55
CA SER A 21 3.24 0.83 5.82
C SER A 21 3.95 1.75 6.80
N GLY A 22 3.77 1.48 8.10
CA GLY A 22 4.67 2.00 9.13
C GLY A 22 6.05 1.34 9.06
N GLU A 23 7.08 2.03 9.51
CA GLU A 23 8.45 1.52 9.64
C GLU A 23 8.54 0.28 10.56
N HIS A 24 7.79 0.29 11.66
CA HIS A 24 7.72 -0.76 12.67
C HIS A 24 6.49 -1.66 12.51
N ASP A 25 5.81 -1.58 11.37
CA ASP A 25 4.70 -2.49 11.07
C ASP A 25 5.23 -3.92 10.92
N THR A 26 4.67 -4.85 11.70
CA THR A 26 5.06 -6.26 11.69
C THR A 26 4.81 -6.93 10.34
N LEU A 27 3.90 -6.39 9.52
CA LEU A 27 3.57 -6.88 8.19
C LEU A 27 4.35 -6.17 7.07
N ARG A 28 5.22 -5.19 7.41
CA ARG A 28 6.01 -4.43 6.43
C ARG A 28 6.80 -5.32 5.47
N ALA A 29 7.32 -6.45 5.96
CA ALA A 29 8.08 -7.40 5.15
C ALA A 29 7.28 -7.97 3.97
N SER A 30 5.94 -7.92 4.03
CA SER A 30 5.05 -8.37 2.95
C SER A 30 4.83 -7.32 1.87
N LEU A 31 5.21 -6.06 2.07
CA LEU A 31 5.03 -5.00 1.08
C LEU A 31 6.00 -5.13 -0.09
N GLU A 32 7.26 -5.47 0.16
CA GLU A 32 8.28 -5.64 -0.88
C GLU A 32 7.90 -6.72 -1.92
N PRO A 33 7.50 -7.95 -1.54
CA PRO A 33 7.05 -8.95 -2.50
C PRO A 33 5.75 -8.55 -3.19
N ALA A 34 4.84 -7.85 -2.52
CA ALA A 34 3.63 -7.33 -3.14
C ALA A 34 3.95 -6.27 -4.21
N GLN A 35 4.83 -5.32 -3.89
CA GLN A 35 5.27 -4.27 -4.82
C GLN A 35 5.93 -4.87 -6.05
N ALA A 36 6.78 -5.88 -5.89
CA ALA A 36 7.49 -6.53 -6.99
C ALA A 36 6.54 -7.15 -8.04
N LEU A 37 5.29 -7.45 -7.64
CA LEU A 37 4.27 -8.01 -8.52
C LEU A 37 3.40 -6.94 -9.20
N LEU A 38 3.41 -5.69 -8.72
CA LEU A 38 2.59 -4.61 -9.26
C LEU A 38 3.29 -3.93 -10.45
N LYS A 39 2.60 -3.84 -11.59
CA LYS A 39 3.11 -3.12 -12.78
C LYS A 39 3.35 -1.63 -12.51
N HIS A 40 2.49 -1.02 -11.70
CA HIS A 40 2.50 0.41 -11.38
C HIS A 40 2.46 0.65 -9.85
N GLY A 41 3.21 -0.16 -9.10
CA GLY A 41 3.28 -0.09 -7.64
C GLY A 41 4.30 0.91 -7.13
N SER A 42 3.85 1.89 -6.36
CA SER A 42 4.70 2.75 -5.53
C SER A 42 4.60 2.34 -4.07
N MET A 43 5.67 2.49 -3.32
CA MET A 43 5.71 2.16 -1.89
C MET A 43 6.13 3.37 -1.06
N LYS A 44 5.41 3.59 0.06
CA LYS A 44 5.78 4.58 1.06
C LYS A 44 5.84 3.94 2.45
N VAL A 45 7.03 3.99 3.05
CA VAL A 45 7.22 3.67 4.46
C VAL A 45 7.16 4.96 5.27
N ILE A 46 6.35 4.97 6.32
CA ILE A 46 6.15 6.12 7.19
C ILE A 46 7.03 5.94 8.45
N PRO A 47 8.00 6.84 8.70
CA PRO A 47 8.94 6.71 9.81
C PRO A 47 8.26 6.69 11.19
N ASN A 48 8.81 5.92 12.12
CA ASN A 48 8.35 5.80 13.51
C ASN A 48 6.87 5.35 13.68
N GLN A 49 6.28 4.74 12.66
CA GLN A 49 4.90 4.26 12.71
C GLN A 49 4.84 2.74 12.78
N GLY A 50 3.88 2.22 13.53
CA GLY A 50 3.60 0.79 13.66
C GLY A 50 2.38 0.35 12.85
N PRO A 51 1.80 -0.80 13.18
CA PRO A 51 0.55 -1.27 12.58
C PRO A 51 -0.62 -0.33 12.93
N TYR A 52 -1.72 -0.44 12.19
CA TYR A 52 -2.94 0.38 12.39
C TYR A 52 -2.73 1.90 12.25
N ILE A 53 -1.76 2.33 11.42
CA ILE A 53 -1.47 3.75 11.22
C ILE A 53 -2.68 4.59 10.80
N CYS A 54 -3.64 4.01 10.07
CA CYS A 54 -4.88 4.70 9.69
C CYS A 54 -5.79 5.05 10.88
N ASP A 55 -5.71 4.29 11.97
CA ASP A 55 -6.49 4.53 13.18
C ASP A 55 -5.72 5.43 14.15
N GLN A 56 -4.43 5.12 14.34
CA GLN A 56 -3.60 5.81 15.33
C GLN A 56 -3.14 7.20 14.86
N ASN A 57 -2.78 7.33 13.58
CA ASN A 57 -2.21 8.55 12.99
C ASN A 57 -2.77 8.83 11.58
N PRO A 58 -4.10 8.94 11.41
CA PRO A 58 -4.75 9.11 10.10
C PRO A 58 -4.23 10.32 9.32
N GLN A 59 -3.85 11.39 10.04
CA GLN A 59 -3.35 12.61 9.42
C GLN A 59 -2.07 12.37 8.60
N VAL A 60 -1.17 11.51 9.10
CA VAL A 60 0.09 11.21 8.40
C VAL A 60 -0.18 10.45 7.10
N VAL A 61 -1.17 9.55 7.12
CA VAL A 61 -1.62 8.84 5.90
C VAL A 61 -2.26 9.83 4.92
N ALA A 62 -3.11 10.73 5.40
CA ALA A 62 -3.74 11.75 4.58
C ALA A 62 -2.72 12.66 3.89
N ASP A 63 -1.65 13.03 4.58
CA ASP A 63 -0.59 13.87 4.02
C ASP A 63 0.21 13.14 2.94
N VAL A 64 0.48 11.82 3.12
CA VAL A 64 1.06 10.98 2.07
C VAL A 64 0.16 10.92 0.84
N ILE A 65 -1.14 10.71 1.04
CA ILE A 65 -2.12 10.63 -0.06
C ILE A 65 -2.16 11.95 -0.84
N LYS A 66 -2.21 13.09 -0.16
CA LYS A 66 -2.26 14.42 -0.80
C LYS A 66 -1.07 14.69 -1.72
N VAL A 67 0.13 14.21 -1.35
CA VAL A 67 1.34 14.38 -2.17
C VAL A 67 1.27 13.55 -3.45
N ILE A 68 0.62 12.39 -3.38
CA ILE A 68 0.63 11.40 -4.47
C ILE A 68 -0.56 11.58 -5.42
N TYR A 69 -1.69 12.10 -4.92
CA TYR A 69 -2.90 12.38 -5.70
C TYR A 69 -2.67 13.17 -7.01
N PRO A 70 -1.81 14.21 -7.07
CA PRO A 70 -1.55 14.96 -8.31
C PRO A 70 -0.78 14.17 -9.37
N VAL A 71 -0.03 13.13 -8.97
CA VAL A 71 0.80 12.30 -9.85
C VAL A 71 -0.05 11.24 -10.58
N ILE A 72 -1.21 10.90 -10.03
CA ILE A 72 -2.12 9.82 -10.50
C ILE A 72 -3.39 10.44 -11.14
N ARG A 73 -3.24 11.50 -11.95
CA ARG A 73 -4.39 12.23 -12.51
C ARG A 73 -5.34 11.30 -13.30
N GLY A 74 -6.56 11.14 -12.78
CA GLY A 74 -7.74 10.69 -13.52
C GLY A 74 -8.21 9.26 -13.24
N ASP A 75 -7.33 8.40 -12.75
CA ASP A 75 -7.62 6.98 -12.57
C ASP A 75 -7.77 6.62 -11.09
N ILE A 76 -8.71 5.72 -10.80
CA ILE A 76 -9.05 5.24 -9.45
C ILE A 76 -7.79 4.74 -8.74
N MET A 77 -7.33 5.47 -7.72
CA MET A 77 -6.22 5.06 -6.88
C MET A 77 -6.68 3.99 -5.89
N LEU A 78 -6.23 2.76 -6.06
CA LEU A 78 -6.37 1.72 -5.05
C LEU A 78 -5.22 1.87 -4.04
N ILE A 79 -5.54 2.34 -2.84
CA ILE A 79 -4.61 2.32 -1.71
C ILE A 79 -4.71 0.93 -1.09
N ILE A 80 -3.69 0.10 -1.31
CA ILE A 80 -3.58 -1.18 -0.60
C ILE A 80 -2.79 -0.89 0.68
N LEU A 81 -3.53 -0.64 1.75
CA LEU A 81 -3.01 -0.76 3.11
C LEU A 81 -3.09 -2.23 3.49
N LEU A 82 -1.93 -2.85 3.73
CA LEU A 82 -1.85 -4.25 4.09
C LEU A 82 -2.33 -4.44 5.55
N PHE A 83 -3.65 -4.46 5.76
CA PHE A 83 -4.28 -5.10 6.91
C PHE A 83 -4.43 -6.59 6.58
N ILE A 84 -3.32 -7.33 6.53
CA ILE A 84 -3.41 -8.79 6.40
C ILE A 84 -2.76 -9.41 7.64
N LEU A 85 -3.53 -9.39 8.73
CA LEU A 85 -3.94 -10.56 9.50
C LEU A 85 -5.13 -10.20 10.40
#